data_AF-A0A1C5YUH3-F1
#
_entry.id   AF-A0A1C5YUH3-F1
#
_cell.length_a   1.000
_cell.length_b   1.000
_cell.length_c   1.000
_cell.angle_alpha   90.00
_cell.angle_beta   90.00
_cell.angle_gamma   90.00
#
_symmetry.space_group_name_H-M   'P 1'
#
loop_
_entity.id
_entity.type
_entity.pdbx_description
1 polymer ?
#
loop_
_entity_poly.entity_id
_entity_poly.type
_entity_poly.pdbx_seq_one_letter_code
_entity_poly.pdbx_strand_id
1 'polypeptide(L)' 'MAQQFDNPQTETQLREIQDKLYQHSKEVHNAGGRPAFKGLLEIMSAEATITTAIHNIKSNHGSETPGVDSKTM' A
#
# COMPACT_ATOMS: atom_id res chain seq x y z
N MET A 1 10.98 21.98 4.80
CA MET A 1 11.66 20.67 4.68
C MET A 1 10.62 19.65 4.26
N ALA A 2 10.56 19.31 2.97
CA ALA A 2 9.70 18.24 2.48
C ALA A 2 10.34 16.90 2.87
N GLN A 3 9.58 16.03 3.52
CA GLN A 3 10.01 14.67 3.80
C GLN A 3 10.16 14.00 2.43
N GLN A 4 11.39 13.69 2.01
CA GLN A 4 11.63 12.90 0.81
C GLN A 4 11.14 11.49 1.11
N PHE A 5 9.86 11.22 0.84
CA PHE A 5 9.44 9.85 0.64
C PHE A 5 10.08 9.43 -0.68
N ASP A 6 11.09 8.58 -0.59
CA ASP A 6 11.73 7.98 -1.76
C ASP A 6 10.64 7.37 -2.64
N ASN A 7 10.51 7.92 -3.86
CA ASN A 7 9.54 7.44 -4.83
C ASN A 7 9.90 5.99 -5.18
N PRO A 8 9.05 4.99 -4.84
CA PRO A 8 9.39 3.60 -5.09
C PRO A 8 9.54 3.36 -6.59
N GLN A 9 10.72 2.89 -7.00
CA GLN A 9 10.99 2.57 -8.41
C GLN A 9 10.67 1.12 -8.77
N THR A 10 10.56 0.24 -7.77
CA THR A 10 10.27 -1.18 -7.94
C THR A 10 9.21 -1.65 -6.94
N GLU A 11 8.55 -2.76 -7.27
CA GLU A 11 7.53 -3.38 -6.40
C GLU A 11 8.13 -3.84 -5.06
N THR A 12 9.40 -4.25 -5.05
CA THR A 12 10.13 -4.62 -3.81
C THR A 12 10.30 -3.42 -2.89
N GLN A 13 10.72 -2.27 -3.42
CA GLN A 13 10.88 -1.05 -2.62
C GLN A 13 9.53 -0.55 -2.09
N LEU A 14 8.48 -0.63 -2.91
CA LEU A 14 7.12 -0.33 -2.48
C LEU A 14 6.71 -1.23 -1.30
N ARG A 15 7.03 -2.53 -1.36
CA ARG A 15 6.74 -3.47 -0.29
C ARG A 15 7.47 -3.12 1.01
N GLU A 16 8.76 -2.79 0.94
CA GLU A 16 9.53 -2.36 2.11
C GLU A 16 8.95 -1.09 2.76
N ILE A 17 8.49 -0.13 1.94
CA ILE A 17 7.83 1.09 2.45
C ILE A 17 6.52 0.73 3.13
N GLN A 18 5.69 -0.13 2.54
CA GLN A 18 4.44 -0.60 3.13
C GLN A 18 4.67 -1.33 4.46
N ASP A 19 5.67 -2.21 4.53
CA ASP A 19 6.00 -2.94 5.75
C ASP A 19 6.45 -2.00 6.87
N LYS A 20 7.26 -0.98 6.55
CA LYS A 20 7.65 0.08 7.51
C LYS A 20 6.45 0.89 8.00
N LEU A 21 5.54 1.28 7.09
CA LEU A 21 4.32 2.01 7.44
C LEU A 21 3.42 1.17 8.35
N TYR A 22 3.29 -0.13 8.07
CA TYR A 22 2.50 -1.04 8.88
C TYR A 22 3.12 -1.24 10.27
N GLN A 23 4.44 -1.47 10.34
CA GLN A 23 5.15 -1.64 11.60
C GLN A 23 5.00 -0.40 12.50
N HIS A 24 5.20 0.80 11.95
CA HIS A 24 5.00 2.04 12.68
C HIS A 24 3.54 2.23 13.12
N SER A 25 2.59 1.91 12.25
CA SER A 25 1.15 1.96 12.58
C SER A 25 0.82 1.06 13.77
N LYS A 26 1.35 -0.16 13.76
CA LYS A 26 1.14 -1.16 14.81
C LYS A 26 1.73 -0.73 16.14
N GLU A 27 2.94 -0.18 16.13
CA GLU A 27 3.59 0.34 17.34
C GLU A 27 2.80 1.50 17.97
N VAL A 28 2.41 2.48 17.17
CA VAL A 28 1.61 3.63 17.64
C VAL A 28 0.23 3.20 18.12
N HIS A 29 -0.41 2.27 17.40
CA HIS A 29 -1.70 1.72 17.80
C HIS A 29 -1.62 0.96 19.13
N ASN A 30 -0.60 0.11 19.31
CA ASN A 30 -0.36 -0.61 20.56
C ASN A 30 -0.08 0.31 21.75
N ALA A 31 0.53 1.48 21.49
CA ALA A 31 0.71 2.53 22.49
C ALA A 31 -0.57 3.34 22.80
N GLY A 32 -1.72 2.97 22.21
CA GLY A 32 -3.00 3.67 22.36
C GLY A 32 -3.10 4.97 21.54
N GLY A 33 -2.13 5.23 20.66
CA GLY A 33 -2.09 6.39 19.78
C GLY A 33 -2.82 6.16 18.46
N ARG A 34 -2.94 7.24 17.68
CA ARG A 34 -3.38 7.19 16.28
C ARG A 34 -2.19 7.46 15.38
N PRO A 35 -1.79 6.52 14.50
CA PRO A 35 -0.70 6.76 13.58
C PRO A 35 -1.07 7.88 12.60
N ALA A 36 -0.14 8.80 12.38
CA ALA A 36 -0.29 9.91 11.45
C ALA A 36 0.88 9.90 10.48
N PHE A 37 0.57 9.77 9.19
CA PHE A 37 1.55 9.78 8.12
C PHE A 37 1.40 11.04 7.28
N LYS A 38 2.53 11.60 6.87
CA LYS A 38 2.61 12.63 5.82
C LYS A 38 3.11 11.94 4.55
N GLY A 39 2.91 12.54 3.38
CA GLY A 39 3.51 12.03 2.14
C GLY A 39 2.81 10.82 1.49
N LEU A 40 1.62 10.44 1.96
CA LEU A 40 0.89 9.28 1.41
C LEU A 40 0.47 9.51 -0.05
N LEU A 41 0.15 10.74 -0.43
CA LEU A 41 -0.29 11.08 -1.77
C LEU A 41 0.84 10.85 -2.80
N GLU A 42 2.07 11.16 -2.40
CA GLU A 42 3.28 10.95 -3.19
C GLU A 42 3.53 9.45 -3.43
N ILE A 43 3.37 8.61 -2.40
CA ILE A 43 3.49 7.16 -2.53
C ILE A 43 2.38 6.56 -3.41
N MET A 44 1.14 7.06 -3.26
CA MET A 44 0.01 6.60 -4.06
C MET A 44 0.15 6.93 -5.54
N SER A 45 0.82 8.05 -5.85
CA SER A 45 1.04 8.52 -7.22
C SER A 45 2.27 7.89 -7.89
N ALA A 46 3.06 7.10 -7.16
CA ALA A 46 4.25 6.44 -7.67
C ALA A 46 3.90 5.37 -8.72
N GLU A 47 4.71 5.31 -9.79
CA GLU A 47 4.53 4.36 -10.89
C GLU A 47 4.58 2.89 -10.42
N ALA A 48 5.45 2.58 -9.45
CA ALA A 48 5.52 1.25 -8.86
C ALA A 48 4.18 0.85 -8.20
N THR A 49 3.51 1.78 -7.52
CA THR A 49 2.20 1.53 -6.88
C THR A 49 1.13 1.22 -7.91
N ILE A 50 1.08 1.99 -9.00
CA ILE A 50 0.12 1.79 -10.09
C ILE A 50 0.39 0.45 -10.79
N THR A 51 1.65 0.16 -11.09
CA THR A 51 2.06 -1.09 -11.75
C THR A 51 1.71 -2.32 -10.90
N THR A 52 2.00 -2.29 -9.59
CA THR A 52 1.63 -3.37 -8.67
C THR A 52 0.11 -3.54 -8.59
N ALA A 53 -0.67 -2.45 -8.56
CA ALA A 53 -2.12 -2.54 -8.57
C ALA A 53 -2.64 -3.24 -9.84
N ILE A 54 -2.07 -2.92 -11.01
CA ILE A 54 -2.40 -3.60 -12.27
C ILE A 54 -2.02 -5.07 -12.22
N HIS A 55 -0.82 -5.42 -11.70
CA HIS A 55 -0.39 -6.81 -11.55
C HIS A 55 -1.35 -7.60 -10.64
N ASN A 56 -1.78 -7.02 -9.52
CA ASN A 56 -2.73 -7.65 -8.60
C ASN A 56 -4.09 -7.91 -9.26
N ILE A 57 -4.63 -6.92 -10.00
CA ILE A 57 -5.90 -7.08 -10.73
C ILE A 57 -5.79 -8.18 -11.78
N LYS A 58 -4.69 -8.21 -12.54
CA LYS A 58 -4.45 -9.24 -13.57
C LYS A 58 -4.25 -10.63 -12.97
N SER A 59 -3.53 -10.72 -11.85
CA SER A 59 -3.28 -11.99 -11.15
C SER A 59 -4.57 -12.63 -10.62
N ASN A 60 -5.61 -11.83 -10.36
CA ASN A 60 -6.91 -12.31 -9.88
C ASN A 60 -7.75 -13.04 -10.95
N HIS A 61 -7.26 -13.09 -12.20
CA HIS A 61 -7.89 -13.75 -13.36
C HIS A 61 -9.36 -13.35 -13.63
N GLY A 62 -9.87 -12.30 -12.98
CA GLY A 62 -11.26 -11.82 -13.08
C GLY A 62 -12.28 -12.63 -12.27
N SER A 63 -11.99 -13.87 -11.85
CA SER A 63 -12.92 -14.78 -11.16
C SER A 63 -12.91 -14.63 -9.63
N GLU A 64 -11.75 -14.37 -9.02
CA GLU A 64 -11.62 -14.34 -7.56
C GLU A 64 -11.86 -12.95 -6.95
N THR A 65 -12.57 -12.06 -7.64
CA THR A 65 -12.92 -10.75 -7.08
C THR A 65 -14.20 -10.90 -6.29
N PRO A 66 -14.20 -10.75 -4.94
CA PRO A 66 -15.43 -10.90 -4.17
C PRO A 66 -16.46 -9.87 -4.64
N GLY A 67 -17.64 -10.35 -5.03
CA GLY A 67 -18.77 -9.48 -5.32
C GLY A 67 -19.22 -8.70 -4.08
N VAL A 68 -20.19 -7.81 -4.24
CA VAL A 68 -20.83 -7.09 -3.12
C VAL A 68 -21.45 -8.03 -2.07
N ASP A 69 -21.65 -9.30 -2.44
CA ASP A 69 -22.14 -10.40 -1.61
C ASP A 69 -21.01 -11.23 -0.96
N SER A 70 -19.75 -10.78 -1.06
CA SER A 70 -18.54 -11.45 -0.57
C SER A 70 -18.30 -12.84 -1.17
N LYS A 71 -18.93 -13.16 -2.31
CA LYS A 71 -18.69 -14.41 -3.03
C LYS A 71 -17.74 -14.15 -4.20
N THR A 72 -16.75 -15.01 -4.33
CA THR A 72 -15.92 -15.12 -5.53
C THR A 72 -16.65 -15.97 -6.58
N MET A 73 -16.54 -15.59 -7.86
CA MET A 73 -17.17 -16.31 -8.98
C MET A 73 -16.33 -17.48 -9.46
#